data_AF-C3YE85-F1
#
_entry.id   AF-C3YE85-F1
#
_cell.length_a   1.000
_cell.length_b   1.000
_cell.length_c   1.000
_cell.angle_alpha   90.00
_cell.angle_beta   90.00
_cell.angle_gamma   90.00
#
_symmetry.space_group_name_H-M   'P 1'
#
loop_
_entity.id
_entity.type
_entity.pdbx_description
1 polymer ?
#
loop_
_entity_poly.entity_id
_entity_poly.type
_entity_poly.pdbx_seq_one_letter_code
_entity_poly.pdbx_strand_id
1 'polypeptide(L)'
;MQLLSHPVRFSANRLPEPSSCKECYFIRQLPQEYYPPILNERKCQGQTCLKGYGQCEQQYSSVNVLQNLNQGNWQAEPRWQRVQVQVEWGCKCTVNQNSPFASWVA
;
A
#
# COMPACT_ATOMS: atom_id res chain seq x y z
N MET A 1 11.03 52.08 -18.44
CA MET A 1 10.65 51.20 -17.31
C MET A 1 10.05 49.93 -17.89
N GLN A 2 10.88 48.92 -18.16
CA GLN A 2 10.42 47.60 -18.60
C GLN A 2 10.52 46.65 -17.41
N LEU A 3 9.37 46.15 -16.94
CA LEU A 3 9.31 45.09 -15.95
C LEU A 3 9.55 43.77 -16.67
N LEU A 4 10.77 43.24 -16.54
CA LEU A 4 11.12 41.89 -17.02
C LEU A 4 10.54 40.85 -16.05
N SER A 5 9.30 40.43 -16.28
CA SER A 5 8.75 39.22 -15.68
C SER A 5 9.35 37.99 -16.36
N HIS A 6 10.44 37.46 -15.79
CA HIS A 6 10.97 36.15 -16.19
C HIS A 6 10.05 35.06 -15.63
N PRO A 7 9.51 34.15 -16.48
CA PRO A 7 8.86 32.96 -15.96
C PRO A 7 9.92 32.07 -15.33
N VAL A 8 9.79 31.81 -14.02
CA VAL A 8 10.55 30.76 -13.34
C VAL A 8 10.11 29.44 -13.95
N ARG A 9 10.87 28.92 -14.93
CA ARG A 9 10.76 27.53 -15.36
C ARG A 9 11.26 26.67 -14.20
N PHE A 10 10.35 26.09 -13.43
CA PHE A 10 10.66 24.89 -12.68
C PHE A 10 10.97 23.80 -13.70
N SER A 11 12.26 23.54 -13.93
CA SER A 11 12.70 22.33 -14.61
C SER A 11 12.11 21.16 -13.81
N ALA A 12 11.36 20.29 -14.49
CA ALA A 12 10.97 18.97 -13.96
C ALA A 12 12.23 18.11 -13.82
N ASN A 13 13.12 18.51 -12.91
CA ASN A 13 14.27 17.73 -12.52
C ASN A 13 13.72 16.52 -11.77
N ARG A 14 13.59 15.43 -12.53
CA ARG A 14 13.43 14.04 -12.13
C ARG A 14 13.77 13.87 -10.65
N LEU A 15 12.74 13.74 -9.80
CA LEU A 15 12.93 13.35 -8.41
C LEU A 15 13.83 12.11 -8.41
N PRO A 16 14.85 12.01 -7.52
CA PRO A 16 15.71 10.83 -7.49
C PRO A 16 14.83 9.59 -7.37
N GLU A 17 14.97 8.68 -8.33
CA GLU A 17 14.24 7.41 -8.36
C GLU A 17 14.46 6.68 -7.03
N PRO A 18 13.40 6.22 -6.36
CA PRO A 18 13.50 5.76 -4.98
C PRO A 18 14.29 4.44 -4.87
N SER A 19 15.04 4.29 -3.78
CA SER A 19 15.75 3.04 -3.47
C SER A 19 14.79 1.94 -3.00
N SER A 20 13.70 2.31 -2.33
CA SER A 20 12.63 1.42 -1.86
C SER A 20 11.30 1.70 -2.55
N CYS A 21 10.34 0.77 -2.42
CA CYS A 21 8.99 1.02 -2.88
C CYS A 21 8.33 2.13 -2.06
N LYS A 22 7.72 3.11 -2.74
CA LYS A 22 6.87 4.10 -2.11
C LYS A 22 5.54 3.46 -1.74
N GLU A 23 5.06 3.79 -0.55
CA GLU A 23 3.84 3.22 0.00
C GLU A 23 2.93 4.31 0.56
N CYS A 24 1.63 4.06 0.50
CA CYS A 24 0.61 4.83 1.18
C CYS A 24 0.04 4.00 2.33
N TYR A 25 0.01 4.58 3.53
CA TYR A 25 -0.66 4.00 4.68
C TYR A 25 -2.10 4.47 4.69
N PHE A 26 -3.02 3.54 4.80
CA PHE A 26 -4.44 3.86 4.83
C PHE A 26 -5.18 2.93 5.77
N ILE A 27 -6.36 3.37 6.15
CA ILE A 27 -7.23 2.66 7.06
C ILE A 27 -8.43 2.16 6.27
N ARG A 28 -8.70 0.86 6.32
CA ARG A 28 -9.95 0.30 5.79
C ARG A 28 -10.94 0.11 6.94
N GLN A 29 -12.12 0.69 6.80
CA GLN A 29 -13.24 0.44 7.67
C GLN A 29 -14.02 -0.78 7.17
N LEU A 30 -14.17 -1.78 8.02
CA LEU A 30 -15.03 -2.93 7.75
C LEU A 30 -16.49 -2.60 8.04
N PRO A 31 -17.45 -3.36 7.48
CA PRO A 31 -18.86 -3.24 7.85
C PRO A 31 -19.08 -3.37 9.36
N GLN A 32 -20.19 -2.81 9.85
CA GLN A 32 -20.46 -2.71 11.29
C GLN A 32 -20.52 -4.07 12.00
N GLU A 33 -20.79 -5.14 11.26
CA GLU A 33 -20.85 -6.51 11.76
C GLU A 33 -19.46 -7.10 12.06
N TYR A 34 -18.37 -6.40 11.77
CA TYR A 34 -17.00 -6.91 11.93
C TYR A 34 -16.27 -6.34 13.14
N TYR A 35 -15.43 -7.17 13.76
CA TYR A 35 -14.49 -6.78 14.80
C TYR A 35 -13.07 -7.33 14.54
N PRO A 36 -12.01 -6.50 14.63
CA PRO A 36 -12.07 -5.04 14.79
C PRO A 36 -12.71 -4.37 13.56
N PRO A 37 -13.38 -3.21 13.73
CA PRO A 37 -14.02 -2.50 12.61
C PRO A 37 -13.01 -1.80 11.69
N ILE A 38 -11.74 -1.79 12.06
CA ILE A 38 -10.69 -1.03 11.41
C ILE A 38 -9.49 -1.94 11.12
N LEU A 39 -8.99 -1.88 9.88
CA LEU A 39 -7.76 -2.55 9.44
C LEU A 39 -6.72 -1.52 8.97
N ASN A 40 -5.47 -1.74 9.37
CA ASN A 40 -4.33 -0.96 8.91
C ASN A 40 -3.74 -1.60 7.66
N GLU A 41 -3.69 -0.85 6.56
CA GLU A 41 -3.24 -1.35 5.26
C GLU A 41 -2.20 -0.44 4.61
N ARG A 42 -1.40 -1.01 3.70
CA ARG A 42 -0.28 -0.37 3.00
C ARG A 42 -0.35 -0.67 1.51
N LYS A 43 -0.49 0.37 0.70
CA LYS A 43 -0.61 0.29 -0.76
C LYS A 43 0.63 0.80 -1.49
N CYS A 44 1.12 0.08 -2.49
CA CYS A 44 2.20 0.57 -3.35
C CYS A 44 1.78 1.79 -4.16
N GLN A 45 2.63 2.81 -4.18
CA GLN A 45 2.47 4.03 -4.98
C GLN A 45 3.54 4.14 -6.07
N GLY A 46 4.66 3.41 -5.93
CA GLY A 46 5.71 3.34 -6.94
C GLY A 46 5.61 2.07 -7.77
N GLN A 47 6.01 2.14 -9.04
CA GLN A 47 6.15 0.98 -9.92
C GLN A 47 7.57 0.41 -9.84
N THR A 48 8.57 1.27 -9.66
CA THR A 48 9.99 0.92 -9.65
C THR A 48 10.63 1.15 -8.28
N CYS A 49 11.69 0.41 -8.02
CA CYS A 49 12.58 0.55 -6.86
C CYS A 49 14.04 0.41 -7.31
N LEU A 50 14.99 0.62 -6.39
CA LEU A 50 16.43 0.53 -6.67
C LEU A 50 16.85 1.36 -7.89
N LYS A 51 16.35 2.60 -8.00
CA LYS A 51 16.63 3.48 -9.14
C LYS A 51 16.23 2.91 -10.51
N GLY A 52 15.17 2.09 -10.56
CA GLY A 52 14.67 1.47 -11.79
C GLY A 52 15.19 0.05 -12.05
N TYR A 53 16.09 -0.45 -11.20
CA TYR A 53 16.64 -1.81 -11.33
C TYR A 53 15.77 -2.90 -10.67
N GLY A 54 14.65 -2.52 -10.06
CA GLY A 54 13.66 -3.46 -9.55
C GLY A 54 12.23 -2.96 -9.76
N GLN A 55 11.29 -3.87 -9.55
CA GLN A 55 9.85 -3.65 -9.61
C GLN A 55 9.22 -3.73 -8.23
N CYS A 56 8.25 -2.86 -7.98
CA CYS A 56 7.48 -2.86 -6.75
C CYS A 56 6.22 -3.72 -6.89
N GLU A 57 6.10 -4.70 -6.00
CA GLU A 57 4.98 -5.65 -5.98
C GLU A 57 4.18 -5.51 -4.69
N GLN A 58 2.87 -5.29 -4.83
CA GLN A 58 1.93 -5.29 -3.72
C GLN A 58 1.89 -6.68 -3.07
N GLN A 59 2.13 -6.71 -1.77
CA GLN A 59 2.01 -7.89 -0.95
C GLN A 59 0.64 -7.88 -0.26
N TYR A 60 0.06 -9.07 -0.15
CA TYR A 60 -1.21 -9.31 0.51
C TYR A 60 -1.02 -10.33 1.62
N SER A 61 -1.81 -10.21 2.67
CA SER A 61 -1.87 -11.19 3.75
C SER A 61 -3.32 -11.43 4.15
N SER A 62 -3.61 -12.54 4.81
CA SER A 62 -4.93 -12.81 5.39
C SER A 62 -4.87 -12.60 6.89
N VAL A 63 -5.80 -11.81 7.43
CA VAL A 63 -5.97 -11.61 8.87
C VAL A 63 -7.30 -12.19 9.31
N ASN A 64 -7.33 -12.69 10.55
CA ASN A 64 -8.56 -13.19 11.15
C ASN A 64 -9.33 -12.02 11.77
N VAL A 65 -10.61 -11.90 11.42
CA VAL A 65 -11.56 -10.97 12.03
C VAL A 65 -12.78 -11.75 12.51
N LEU A 66 -13.58 -11.13 13.37
CA LEU A 66 -14.85 -11.68 13.82
C LEU A 66 -15.98 -11.02 13.02
N GLN A 67 -16.92 -11.82 12.50
CA GLN A 67 -18.14 -11.35 11.87
C GLN A 67 -19.34 -11.74 12.73
N ASN A 68 -20.22 -10.79 13.01
CA ASN A 68 -21.48 -11.02 13.69
C ASN A 68 -22.52 -11.51 12.68
N LEU A 69 -23.07 -12.70 12.92
CA LEU A 69 -24.03 -13.35 12.03
C LEU A 69 -25.46 -12.85 12.20
N ASN A 70 -25.72 -11.92 13.13
CA ASN A 70 -27.06 -11.43 13.41
C ASN A 70 -27.63 -10.46 12.36
N GLN A 71 -26.93 -10.22 11.24
CA GLN A 71 -27.40 -9.43 10.07
C GLN A 71 -28.12 -8.12 10.45
N GLY A 72 -27.57 -7.35 11.39
CA GLY A 72 -28.14 -6.07 11.83
C GLY A 72 -29.22 -6.15 12.93
N ASN A 73 -29.55 -7.35 13.43
CA ASN A 73 -30.35 -7.49 14.65
C ASN A 73 -29.46 -7.35 15.91
N TRP A 74 -29.21 -6.09 16.29
CA TRP A 74 -28.37 -5.72 17.45
C TRP A 74 -29.00 -6.01 18.81
N GLN A 75 -30.27 -6.39 18.85
CA GLN A 75 -30.99 -6.75 20.08
C GLN A 75 -30.84 -8.24 20.43
N ALA A 76 -30.42 -9.07 19.47
CA ALA A 76 -30.17 -10.49 19.68
C ALA A 76 -28.74 -10.75 20.20
N GLU A 77 -28.55 -11.82 20.97
CA GLU A 77 -27.23 -12.25 21.44
C GLU A 77 -26.26 -12.44 20.26
N PRO A 78 -25.08 -11.79 20.29
CA PRO A 78 -24.18 -11.76 19.14
C PRO A 78 -23.61 -13.15 18.83
N ARG A 79 -23.76 -13.58 17.58
CA ARG A 79 -23.20 -14.84 17.08
C ARG A 79 -21.94 -14.55 16.27
N TRP A 80 -20.78 -14.70 16.91
CA TRP A 80 -19.50 -14.41 16.26
C TRP A 80 -18.94 -15.61 15.50
N GLN A 81 -18.50 -15.36 14.28
CA GLN A 81 -17.73 -16.31 13.48
C GLN A 81 -16.37 -15.72 13.13
N ARG A 82 -15.30 -16.51 13.27
CA ARG A 82 -13.98 -16.14 12.76
C ARG A 82 -13.96 -16.30 11.24
N VAL A 83 -13.62 -15.22 10.55
CA VAL A 83 -13.47 -15.20 9.09
C VAL A 83 -12.11 -14.60 8.72
N GLN A 84 -11.61 -14.95 7.54
CA GLN A 84 -10.38 -14.39 7.01
C GLN A 84 -10.69 -13.29 6.01
N VAL A 85 -10.03 -12.15 6.17
CA VAL A 85 -10.07 -11.04 5.22
C VAL A 85 -8.66 -10.78 4.71
N GLN A 86 -8.55 -10.60 3.39
CA GLN A 86 -7.29 -10.23 2.76
C GLN A 86 -7.03 -8.74 2.97
N VAL A 87 -5.80 -8.37 3.30
CA VAL A 87 -5.32 -7.00 3.52
C VAL A 87 -4.16 -6.67 2.60
N GLU A 88 -4.09 -5.43 2.11
CA GLU A 88 -2.89 -4.87 1.49
C GLU A 88 -1.83 -4.67 2.58
N TRP A 89 -0.82 -5.55 2.64
CA TRP A 89 0.12 -5.61 3.77
C TRP A 89 1.36 -4.72 3.60
N GLY A 90 1.79 -4.48 2.36
CA GLY A 90 2.96 -3.66 2.05
C GLY A 90 3.52 -3.96 0.67
N CYS A 91 4.72 -3.47 0.38
CA CYS A 91 5.37 -3.60 -0.92
C CYS A 91 6.71 -4.31 -0.82
N LYS A 92 6.97 -5.17 -1.80
CA LYS A 92 8.25 -5.84 -1.99
C LYS A 92 8.94 -5.28 -3.23
N CYS A 93 10.24 -5.04 -3.14
CA CYS A 93 11.06 -4.74 -4.30
C CYS A 93 11.66 -6.05 -4.85
N THR A 94 11.33 -6.41 -6.08
CA THR A 94 11.92 -7.55 -6.79
C THR A 94 12.98 -7.05 -7.76
N VAL A 95 14.20 -7.55 -7.63
CA VAL A 95 15.34 -7.12 -8.46
C VAL A 95 15.24 -7.73 -9.86
N ASN A 96 15.47 -6.90 -10.88
CA ASN A 96 15.54 -7.38 -12.26
C ASN A 96 16.80 -8.23 -12.44
N GLN A 97 16.66 -9.40 -13.06
CA GLN A 97 17.77 -10.35 -13.29
C GLN A 97 18.91 -9.77 -14.13
N ASN A 98 18.62 -8.80 -14.99
CA ASN A 98 19.62 -8.11 -15.82
C ASN A 98 20.22 -6.86 -15.15
N SER A 99 19.95 -6.64 -13.86
CA SER A 99 20.48 -5.47 -13.14
C SER A 99 21.85 -5.73 -12.52
N PRO A 100 22.63 -4.66 -12.21
CA PRO A 100 23.86 -4.79 -11.44
C PRO A 100 23.70 -5.40 -10.04
N PHE A 101 22.47 -5.47 -9.52
CA PHE A 101 22.17 -6.01 -8.20
C PHE A 101 21.76 -7.50 -8.23
N ALA A 102 21.62 -8.11 -9.41
CA ALA A 102 21.13 -9.47 -9.54
C ALA A 102 21.96 -10.50 -8.75
N SER A 103 23.28 -10.32 -8.70
CA SER A 103 24.18 -11.20 -7.95
C SER A 103 24.12 -11.04 -6.42
N TRP A 104 23.38 -10.05 -5.91
CA TRP A 104 23.31 -9.74 -4.47
C TRP A 104 22.05 -10.33 -3.81
N VAL A 105 21.18 -10.94 -4.60
CA VAL A 105 19.87 -11.47 -4.20
C VAL A 105 19.67 -12.92 -4.66
N ALA A 106 20.70 -13.52 -5.28
CA ALA A 106 20.71 -14.90 -5.76
C ALA A 106 21.08 -15.90 -4.65
#